data_AF-A0A8J6KCG2-F1
#
_entry.id   AF-A0A8J6KCG2-F1
#
_cell.length_a   1.000
_cell.length_b   1.000
_cell.length_c   1.000
_cell.angle_alpha   90.00
_cell.angle_beta   90.00
_cell.angle_gamma   90.00
#
_symmetry.space_group_name_H-M   'P 1'
#
loop_
_entity.id
_entity.type
_entity.pdbx_description
1 polymer ?
#
loop_
_entity_poly.entity_id
_entity_poly.type
_entity_poly.pdbx_seq_one_letter_code
_entity_poly.pdbx_strand_id
1 'polypeptide(L)'
;MLALRTRFQHFRALSSGTTAAPQIDNSSDFLSRVPHRKHPGIIRMNMARLPQEAQDAINVLLKKSAIRQLEEHVIRLNNYLWSRKRPCEDRDLREKATELEQKFKENTPFNSDLNLYQNDEKLKSRVLSTLRKNIYHWQPLSYTEQFGLVYLAARFDGGFAAVSRVLQEIYQRVPEFKPQTLMDFGSGTGSVSWAAHSIWGNNLKEYVCVDSSASMNTLSELVLRGGSEKGKMHITGIHFRQFLPASPKVSVIWTRFCTPNVGWSVRVA
;
A
#
# COMPACT_ATOMS: atom_id res chain seq x y z
N MET A 1 -30.70 -12.00 -31.62
CA MET A 1 -30.68 -10.53 -31.66
C MET A 1 -29.85 -10.00 -30.49
N LEU A 2 -28.84 -9.19 -30.84
CA LEU A 2 -27.91 -8.36 -30.05
C LEU A 2 -27.43 -8.82 -28.65
N ALA A 3 -26.20 -9.33 -28.63
CA ALA A 3 -25.30 -9.26 -27.49
C ALA A 3 -24.47 -7.96 -27.57
N LEU A 4 -24.65 -7.04 -26.64
CA LEU A 4 -23.83 -5.83 -26.50
C LEU A 4 -22.56 -6.16 -25.72
N ARG A 5 -21.47 -6.40 -26.47
CA ARG A 5 -20.10 -6.42 -25.93
C ARG A 5 -19.59 -4.98 -25.85
N THR A 6 -19.58 -4.39 -24.66
CA THR A 6 -18.87 -3.13 -24.40
C THR A 6 -17.37 -3.41 -24.25
N ARG A 7 -16.60 -3.08 -25.30
CA ARG A 7 -15.14 -3.00 -25.25
C ARG A 7 -14.74 -1.74 -24.48
N PHE A 8 -14.23 -1.89 -23.26
CA PHE A 8 -13.47 -0.81 -22.60
C PHE A 8 -12.08 -0.71 -23.24
N GLN A 9 -11.91 0.20 -24.20
CA GLN A 9 -10.59 0.62 -24.66
C GLN A 9 -9.90 1.39 -23.53
N HIS A 10 -8.93 0.75 -22.89
CA HIS A 10 -8.05 1.39 -21.93
C HIS A 10 -7.06 2.29 -22.70
N PHE A 11 -7.15 3.60 -22.52
CA PHE A 11 -6.06 4.51 -22.87
C PHE A 11 -4.90 4.25 -21.89
N ARG A 12 -3.80 3.67 -22.39
CA ARG A 12 -2.52 3.60 -21.68
C ARG A 12 -1.97 5.02 -21.53
N ALA A 13 -1.70 5.43 -20.30
CA ALA A 13 -0.91 6.63 -20.03
C ALA A 13 0.52 6.41 -20.54
N LEU A 14 0.99 7.32 -21.39
CA LEU A 14 2.38 7.41 -21.86
C LEU A 14 3.22 8.07 -20.75
N SER A 15 4.23 7.37 -20.25
CA SER A 15 5.28 7.92 -19.40
C SER A 15 6.38 8.52 -20.29
N SER A 16 6.70 9.80 -20.13
CA SER A 16 7.99 10.40 -20.51
C SER A 16 9.11 9.69 -19.73
N GLY A 17 10.27 9.30 -20.26
CA GLY A 17 10.92 9.63 -21.51
C GLY A 17 12.43 9.54 -21.25
N THR A 18 12.95 8.36 -20.89
CA THR A 18 14.37 8.06 -21.16
C THR A 18 14.49 7.96 -22.67
N THR A 19 15.26 8.84 -23.29
CA THR A 19 15.49 8.85 -24.75
C THR A 19 16.25 7.62 -25.25
N ALA A 20 16.83 6.83 -24.34
CA ALA A 20 17.15 5.46 -24.62
C ALA A 20 15.85 4.65 -24.61
N ALA A 21 15.37 4.26 -25.79
CA ALA A 21 14.47 3.12 -25.92
C ALA A 21 15.06 2.01 -25.03
N PRO A 22 14.27 1.34 -24.17
CA PRO A 22 14.78 0.19 -23.43
C PRO A 22 15.32 -0.78 -24.47
N GLN A 23 16.65 -0.85 -24.58
CA GLN A 23 17.32 -1.73 -25.50
C GLN A 23 17.21 -3.10 -24.84
N ILE A 24 16.07 -3.74 -25.07
CA ILE A 24 15.88 -5.13 -24.72
C ILE A 24 16.91 -5.85 -25.58
N ASP A 25 17.93 -6.41 -24.94
CA ASP A 25 18.95 -7.20 -25.61
C ASP A 25 18.31 -8.48 -26.16
N ASN A 26 17.72 -8.36 -27.34
CA ASN A 26 17.21 -9.48 -28.13
C ASN A 26 18.32 -10.14 -28.95
N SER A 27 19.60 -9.80 -28.73
CA SER A 27 20.71 -10.44 -29.43
C SER A 27 21.01 -11.83 -28.87
N SER A 28 20.67 -12.06 -27.60
CA SER A 28 20.59 -13.39 -27.04
C SER A 28 19.27 -14.03 -27.49
N ASP A 29 19.32 -15.23 -28.07
CA ASP A 29 18.16 -16.10 -28.32
C ASP A 29 17.57 -16.63 -26.98
N PHE A 30 17.54 -15.77 -25.96
CA PHE A 30 17.25 -16.07 -24.55
C PHE A 30 15.88 -16.72 -24.37
N LEU A 31 14.91 -16.33 -25.20
CA LEU A 31 13.56 -16.88 -25.13
C LEU A 31 13.41 -18.15 -25.95
N SER A 32 14.33 -18.42 -26.89
CA SER A 32 14.14 -19.34 -28.02
C SER A 32 12.71 -19.23 -28.61
N ARG A 33 12.30 -20.02 -29.59
CA ARG A 33 10.91 -19.98 -30.13
C ARG A 33 9.89 -20.61 -29.17
N VAL A 34 10.06 -20.44 -27.86
CA VAL A 34 9.18 -21.04 -26.85
C VAL A 34 7.84 -20.29 -26.86
N PRO A 35 6.70 -20.98 -26.99
CA PRO A 35 5.40 -20.35 -26.89
C PRO A 35 5.28 -19.59 -25.57
N HIS A 36 4.74 -18.35 -25.60
CA HIS A 36 4.65 -17.48 -24.43
C HIS A 36 4.08 -18.16 -23.16
N ARG A 37 3.19 -19.16 -23.30
CA ARG A 37 2.59 -19.92 -22.17
C ARG A 37 3.47 -21.00 -21.55
N LYS A 38 4.60 -21.31 -22.18
CA LYS A 38 5.60 -22.30 -21.75
C LYS A 38 6.94 -21.64 -21.40
N HIS A 39 6.95 -20.32 -21.27
CA HIS A 39 8.15 -19.57 -20.94
C HIS A 39 8.72 -20.03 -19.58
N PRO A 40 10.04 -20.31 -19.47
CA PRO A 40 10.65 -20.85 -18.24
C PRO A 40 10.50 -19.93 -17.02
N GLY A 41 10.34 -18.62 -17.24
CA GLY A 41 10.04 -17.66 -16.18
C GLY A 41 8.58 -17.71 -15.66
N ILE A 42 7.69 -18.50 -16.25
CA ILE A 42 6.33 -18.70 -15.75
C ILE A 42 6.36 -19.71 -14.62
N ILE A 43 6.23 -19.22 -13.41
CA ILE A 43 5.92 -20.04 -12.25
C ILE A 43 4.41 -20.06 -12.07
N ARG A 44 3.82 -21.25 -12.20
CA ARG A 44 2.40 -21.48 -11.95
C ARG A 44 2.20 -21.68 -10.46
N MET A 45 1.26 -20.93 -9.90
CA MET A 45 0.82 -21.11 -8.54
C MET A 45 -0.67 -21.37 -8.51
N ASN A 46 -1.08 -22.26 -7.62
CA ASN A 46 -2.47 -22.40 -7.26
C ASN A 46 -2.94 -21.15 -6.49
N MET A 47 -4.25 -20.92 -6.49
CA MET A 47 -4.87 -19.85 -5.73
C MET A 47 -4.39 -19.90 -4.27
N ALA A 48 -3.86 -18.79 -3.77
CA ALA A 48 -3.40 -18.68 -2.39
C ALA A 48 -4.62 -18.86 -1.46
N ARG A 49 -4.56 -19.87 -0.59
CA ARG A 49 -5.55 -20.11 0.46
C ARG A 49 -5.06 -19.51 1.75
N LEU A 50 -5.93 -18.77 2.44
CA LEU A 50 -5.60 -18.23 3.75
C LEU A 50 -5.42 -19.37 4.76
N PRO A 51 -4.48 -19.26 5.72
CA PRO A 51 -4.36 -20.20 6.83
C PRO A 51 -5.69 -20.27 7.59
N GLN A 52 -6.16 -21.48 7.89
CA GLN A 52 -7.48 -21.67 8.50
C GLN A 52 -7.53 -21.01 9.88
N GLU A 53 -6.43 -21.10 10.60
CA GLU A 53 -6.22 -20.50 11.93
C GLU A 53 -6.41 -18.98 11.88
N ALA A 54 -5.87 -18.33 10.85
CA ALA A 54 -6.00 -16.89 10.65
C ALA A 54 -7.45 -16.52 10.28
N GLN A 55 -8.08 -17.29 9.39
CA GLN A 55 -9.48 -17.05 9.00
C GLN A 55 -10.43 -17.16 10.21
N ASP A 56 -10.26 -18.21 11.02
CA ASP A 56 -11.08 -18.44 12.20
C ASP A 56 -10.88 -17.33 13.24
N ALA A 57 -9.63 -16.92 13.47
CA ALA A 57 -9.30 -15.79 14.35
C ALA A 57 -9.98 -14.49 13.90
N ILE A 58 -9.89 -14.18 12.60
CA ILE A 58 -10.52 -12.98 12.02
C ILE A 58 -12.04 -13.06 12.18
N ASN A 59 -12.65 -14.22 11.90
CA ASN A 59 -14.09 -14.42 12.06
C ASN A 59 -14.53 -14.20 13.52
N VAL A 60 -13.77 -14.68 14.50
CA VAL A 60 -14.03 -14.44 15.92
C VAL A 60 -13.96 -12.95 16.25
N LEU A 61 -12.91 -12.26 15.79
CA LEU A 61 -12.72 -10.83 16.04
C LEU A 61 -13.83 -9.97 15.43
N LEU A 62 -14.21 -10.25 14.18
CA LEU A 62 -15.28 -9.52 13.49
C LEU A 62 -16.64 -9.76 14.14
N LYS A 63 -16.95 -10.99 14.57
CA LYS A 63 -18.19 -11.31 15.32
C LYS A 63 -18.23 -10.66 16.70
N LYS A 64 -17.09 -10.55 17.38
CA LYS A 64 -16.99 -9.88 18.69
C LYS A 64 -17.13 -8.36 18.55
N SER A 65 -16.82 -7.81 17.38
CA SER A 65 -16.87 -6.36 17.15
C SER A 65 -18.31 -5.84 17.07
N ALA A 66 -18.57 -4.70 17.71
CA ALA A 66 -19.87 -4.02 17.67
C ALA A 66 -20.03 -3.09 16.46
N ILE A 67 -19.27 -3.32 15.38
CA ILE A 67 -19.24 -2.43 14.21
C ILE A 67 -20.51 -2.66 13.39
N ARG A 68 -21.44 -1.71 13.46
CA ARG A 68 -22.62 -1.68 12.58
C ARG A 68 -22.17 -1.47 11.12
N GLN A 69 -22.84 -2.14 10.19
CA GLN A 69 -22.61 -1.98 8.75
C GLN A 69 -21.13 -2.18 8.34
N LEU A 70 -20.47 -3.21 8.89
CA LEU A 70 -19.07 -3.52 8.58
C LEU A 70 -18.79 -3.62 7.08
N GLU A 71 -19.69 -4.25 6.32
CA GLU A 71 -19.55 -4.40 4.87
C GLU A 71 -19.52 -3.04 4.15
N GLU A 72 -20.40 -2.10 4.54
CA GLU A 72 -20.41 -0.75 3.98
C GLU A 72 -19.10 -0.01 4.29
N HIS A 73 -18.59 -0.15 5.52
CA HIS A 73 -17.30 0.41 5.90
C HIS A 73 -16.14 -0.19 5.07
N VAL A 74 -16.15 -1.49 4.81
CA VAL A 74 -15.16 -2.19 3.99
C VAL A 74 -15.22 -1.69 2.53
N ILE A 75 -16.42 -1.59 1.95
CA ILE A 75 -16.61 -1.07 0.59
C ILE A 75 -16.13 0.37 0.50
N ARG A 76 -16.51 1.22 1.46
CA ARG A 76 -16.09 2.62 1.52
C ARG A 76 -14.57 2.75 1.64
N LEU A 77 -13.94 1.94 2.49
CA LEU A 77 -12.49 1.91 2.64
C LEU A 77 -11.81 1.49 1.34
N ASN A 78 -12.28 0.44 0.69
CA ASN A 78 -11.71 -0.01 -0.58
C ASN A 78 -11.83 1.08 -1.65
N ASN A 79 -13.01 1.68 -1.82
CA ASN A 79 -13.21 2.78 -2.78
C ASN A 79 -12.29 3.97 -2.47
N TYR A 80 -12.16 4.34 -1.20
CA TYR A 80 -11.25 5.39 -0.75
C TYR A 80 -9.79 5.07 -1.09
N LEU A 81 -9.31 3.86 -0.77
CA LEU A 81 -7.95 3.43 -1.10
C LEU A 81 -7.70 3.39 -2.61
N TRP A 82 -8.68 2.91 -3.40
CA TRP A 82 -8.61 2.90 -4.87
C TRP A 82 -8.59 4.30 -5.48
N SER A 83 -9.22 5.28 -4.83
CA SER A 83 -9.20 6.69 -5.26
C SER A 83 -7.86 7.39 -5.03
N ARG A 84 -6.97 6.81 -4.20
CA ARG A 84 -5.64 7.40 -3.95
C ARG A 84 -4.81 7.29 -5.21
N LYS A 85 -4.41 8.45 -5.74
CA LYS A 85 -3.52 8.50 -6.90
C LYS A 85 -2.08 8.68 -6.42
N ARG A 86 -1.14 8.55 -7.35
CA ARG A 86 0.24 8.95 -7.07
C ARG A 86 0.27 10.48 -6.87
N PRO A 87 1.18 11.00 -6.03
CA PRO A 87 1.42 12.43 -5.96
C PRO A 87 1.65 12.99 -7.37
N CYS A 88 1.08 14.17 -7.64
CA CYS A 88 1.34 14.91 -8.86
C CYS A 88 2.82 15.28 -8.92
N GLU A 89 3.42 15.31 -10.11
CA GLU A 89 4.78 15.79 -10.29
C GLU A 89 4.84 17.31 -10.10
N ASP A 90 6.01 17.82 -9.68
CA ASP A 90 6.21 19.26 -9.43
C ASP A 90 5.90 20.12 -10.66
N ARG A 91 6.13 19.59 -11.87
CA ARG A 91 5.80 20.30 -13.11
C ARG A 91 4.30 20.54 -13.24
N ASP A 92 3.50 19.50 -13.08
CA ASP A 92 2.04 19.56 -13.15
C ASP A 92 1.46 20.45 -12.03
N LEU A 93 2.09 20.47 -10.85
CA LEU A 93 1.72 21.37 -9.76
C LEU A 93 1.91 22.84 -10.15
N ARG A 94 3.05 23.16 -10.76
CA ARG A 94 3.37 24.52 -11.21
C ARG A 94 2.44 24.97 -12.33
N GLU A 95 2.17 24.11 -13.32
CA GLU A 95 1.22 24.40 -14.39
C GLU A 95 -0.16 24.74 -13.80
N LYS A 96 -0.70 23.91 -12.89
CA LYS A 96 -1.97 24.20 -12.21
C LYS A 96 -1.93 25.45 -11.32
N ALA A 97 -0.80 25.75 -10.69
CA ALA A 97 -0.64 26.98 -9.91
C ALA A 97 -0.78 28.21 -10.81
N THR A 98 -0.12 28.21 -11.97
CA THR A 98 -0.20 29.31 -12.94
C THR A 98 -1.61 29.48 -13.51
N GLU A 99 -2.32 28.39 -13.80
CA GLU A 99 -3.73 28.46 -14.23
C GLU A 99 -4.64 29.06 -13.16
N LEU A 100 -4.44 28.71 -11.88
CA LEU A 100 -5.21 29.27 -10.77
C LEU A 100 -4.89 30.74 -10.53
N GLU A 101 -3.63 31.15 -10.65
CA GLU A 101 -3.22 32.54 -10.57
C GLU A 101 -3.91 33.40 -11.63
N GLN A 102 -3.92 32.94 -12.89
CA GLN A 102 -4.61 33.62 -13.98
C GLN A 102 -6.11 33.74 -13.69
N LYS A 103 -6.77 32.64 -13.32
CA LYS A 103 -8.20 32.63 -12.97
C LYS A 103 -8.53 33.58 -11.82
N PHE A 104 -7.67 33.70 -10.81
CA PHE A 104 -7.92 34.61 -9.68
C PHE A 104 -7.65 36.07 -10.03
N LYS A 105 -6.67 36.36 -10.90
CA LYS A 105 -6.44 37.72 -11.42
C LYS A 105 -7.61 38.21 -12.27
N GLU A 106 -8.16 37.35 -13.13
CA GLU A 106 -9.33 37.68 -13.96
C GLU A 106 -10.60 37.94 -13.14
N ASN A 107 -10.79 37.20 -12.03
CA ASN A 107 -11.97 37.32 -11.18
C ASN A 107 -11.89 38.42 -10.11
N THR A 108 -10.75 39.12 -9.99
CA THR A 108 -10.60 40.18 -8.99
C THR A 108 -10.69 41.54 -9.70
N PRO A 109 -11.77 42.33 -9.50
CA PRO A 109 -11.89 43.64 -10.14
C PRO A 109 -10.75 44.56 -9.68
N PHE A 110 -10.21 45.32 -10.63
CA PHE A 110 -9.06 46.20 -10.47
C PHE A 110 -9.39 47.33 -9.49
N ASN A 111 -9.07 47.17 -8.20
CA ASN A 111 -8.95 48.30 -7.28
C ASN A 111 -7.48 48.74 -7.27
N SER A 112 -7.19 49.75 -8.09
CA SER A 112 -6.03 50.60 -7.90
C SER A 112 -6.11 51.16 -6.48
N ASP A 113 -5.25 50.71 -5.57
CA ASP A 113 -4.46 51.61 -4.72
C ASP A 113 -3.60 50.84 -3.70
N LEU A 114 -2.29 51.12 -3.80
CA LEU A 114 -1.29 51.17 -2.72
C LEU A 114 -0.78 49.90 -1.99
N ASN A 115 -1.20 48.67 -2.32
CA ASN A 115 -0.64 47.49 -1.65
C ASN A 115 -0.37 46.26 -2.56
N LEU A 116 0.35 46.47 -3.65
CA LEU A 116 0.71 45.43 -4.63
C LEU A 116 1.36 44.18 -3.97
N TYR A 117 2.33 44.38 -3.08
CA TYR A 117 3.03 43.30 -2.38
C TYR A 117 2.11 42.49 -1.45
N GLN A 118 1.21 43.17 -0.74
CA GLN A 118 0.25 42.47 0.14
C GLN A 118 -0.81 41.72 -0.68
N ASN A 119 -1.17 42.22 -1.86
CA ASN A 119 -2.09 41.55 -2.76
C ASN A 119 -1.46 40.31 -3.42
N ASP A 120 -0.17 40.36 -3.77
CA ASP A 120 0.56 39.21 -4.31
C ASP A 120 0.73 38.09 -3.27
N GLU A 121 1.08 38.42 -2.02
CA GLU A 121 1.17 37.42 -0.96
C GLU A 121 -0.20 36.80 -0.62
N LYS A 122 -1.28 37.60 -0.64
CA LYS A 122 -2.65 37.10 -0.50
C LYS A 122 -3.04 36.19 -1.68
N LEU A 123 -2.66 36.54 -2.91
CA LEU A 123 -2.91 35.74 -4.10
C LEU A 123 -2.19 34.40 -4.01
N LYS A 124 -0.88 34.40 -3.74
CA LYS A 124 -0.08 33.17 -3.54
C LYS A 124 -0.67 32.30 -2.44
N SER A 125 -1.03 32.88 -1.30
CA SER A 125 -1.65 32.15 -0.19
C SER A 125 -2.98 31.51 -0.60
N ARG A 126 -3.82 32.23 -1.38
CA ARG A 126 -5.08 31.71 -1.93
C ARG A 126 -4.83 30.57 -2.92
N VAL A 127 -3.88 30.73 -3.84
CA VAL A 127 -3.47 29.69 -4.81
C VAL A 127 -2.98 28.45 -4.10
N LEU A 128 -2.05 28.58 -3.16
CA LEU A 128 -1.52 27.46 -2.37
C LEU A 128 -2.62 26.77 -1.56
N SER A 129 -3.54 27.53 -0.96
CA SER A 129 -4.69 26.97 -0.23
C SER A 129 -5.61 26.15 -1.15
N THR A 130 -5.91 26.68 -2.34
CA THR A 130 -6.73 25.98 -3.34
C THR A 130 -6.03 24.75 -3.91
N LEU A 131 -4.73 24.83 -4.21
CA LEU A 131 -3.93 23.68 -4.66
C LEU A 131 -3.92 22.57 -3.61
N ARG A 132 -3.68 22.89 -2.34
CA ARG A 132 -3.72 21.92 -1.24
C ARG A 132 -5.07 21.22 -1.16
N LYS A 133 -6.18 21.96 -1.30
CA LYS A 133 -7.53 21.39 -1.27
C LYS A 133 -7.83 20.49 -2.49
N ASN A 134 -7.41 20.90 -3.68
CA ASN A 134 -7.81 20.26 -4.93
C ASN A 134 -6.88 19.12 -5.38
N ILE A 135 -5.59 19.17 -5.03
CA ILE A 135 -4.59 18.20 -5.50
C ILE A 135 -4.30 17.12 -4.45
N TYR A 136 -4.35 17.47 -3.17
CA TYR A 136 -3.93 16.59 -2.08
C TYR A 136 -4.97 16.49 -0.96
N HIS A 137 -6.08 15.81 -1.23
CA HIS A 137 -7.10 15.53 -0.21
C HIS A 137 -6.96 14.13 0.44
N TRP A 138 -5.81 13.45 0.31
CA TRP A 138 -5.63 12.16 1.01
C TRP A 138 -5.11 12.44 2.42
N GLN A 139 -6.00 12.31 3.40
CA GLN A 139 -5.62 12.35 4.80
C GLN A 139 -4.87 11.06 5.18
N PRO A 140 -3.84 11.18 6.05
CA PRO A 140 -3.26 10.02 6.72
C PRO A 140 -4.35 9.13 7.32
N LEU A 141 -4.23 7.80 7.16
CA LEU A 141 -5.17 6.90 7.82
C LEU A 141 -4.80 6.83 9.31
N SER A 142 -5.79 7.09 10.17
CA SER A 142 -5.68 6.86 11.61
C SER A 142 -6.18 5.46 11.93
N TYR A 143 -5.26 4.58 12.30
CA TYR A 143 -5.55 3.19 12.63
C TYR A 143 -5.94 3.05 14.09
N THR A 144 -7.19 3.38 14.40
CA THR A 144 -7.83 3.09 15.69
C THR A 144 -8.20 1.61 15.80
N GLU A 145 -8.58 1.14 16.99
CA GLU A 145 -9.00 -0.26 17.19
C GLU A 145 -10.16 -0.68 16.25
N GLN A 146 -11.21 0.14 16.16
CA GLN A 146 -12.35 -0.13 15.29
C GLN A 146 -11.98 -0.07 13.81
N PHE A 147 -11.22 0.95 13.40
CA PHE A 147 -10.81 1.10 12.00
C PHE A 147 -9.81 0.00 11.59
N GLY A 148 -8.99 -0.47 12.52
CA GLY A 148 -8.11 -1.62 12.34
C GLY A 148 -8.88 -2.87 11.95
N LEU A 149 -10.02 -3.14 12.59
CA LEU A 149 -10.89 -4.27 12.23
C LEU A 149 -11.50 -4.13 10.82
N VAL A 150 -11.93 -2.92 10.45
CA VAL A 150 -12.39 -2.65 9.08
C VAL A 150 -11.27 -2.88 8.07
N TYR A 151 -10.06 -2.41 8.38
CA TYR A 151 -8.89 -2.58 7.54
C TYR A 151 -8.47 -4.05 7.43
N LEU A 152 -8.53 -4.80 8.53
CA LEU A 152 -8.31 -6.25 8.58
C LEU A 152 -9.28 -6.98 7.64
N ALA A 153 -10.58 -6.73 7.78
CA ALA A 153 -11.61 -7.30 6.92
C ALA A 153 -11.42 -6.95 5.44
N ALA A 154 -10.97 -5.72 5.14
CA ALA A 154 -10.83 -5.24 3.78
C ALA A 154 -9.53 -5.68 3.07
N ARG A 155 -8.43 -5.92 3.82
CA ARG A 155 -7.07 -5.98 3.24
C ARG A 155 -6.25 -7.21 3.63
N PHE A 156 -6.66 -7.98 4.63
CA PHE A 156 -5.84 -9.11 5.11
C PHE A 156 -5.61 -10.16 4.03
N ASP A 157 -6.67 -10.55 3.34
CA ASP A 157 -6.70 -11.58 2.30
C ASP A 157 -5.85 -11.21 1.08
N GLY A 158 -6.06 -10.02 0.52
CA GLY A 158 -5.30 -9.50 -0.62
C GLY A 158 -3.84 -9.27 -0.26
N GLY A 159 -3.58 -8.81 0.97
CA GLY A 159 -2.23 -8.66 1.51
C GLY A 159 -1.49 -9.99 1.62
N PHE A 160 -2.14 -11.01 2.19
CA PHE A 160 -1.60 -12.35 2.31
C PHE A 160 -1.34 -12.98 0.94
N ALA A 161 -2.30 -12.89 0.01
CA ALA A 161 -2.20 -13.49 -1.32
C ALA A 161 -1.05 -12.87 -2.14
N ALA A 162 -0.92 -11.55 -2.12
CA ALA A 162 0.14 -10.85 -2.83
C ALA A 162 1.53 -11.22 -2.29
N VAL A 163 1.70 -11.25 -0.96
CA VAL A 163 2.98 -11.61 -0.34
C VAL A 163 3.30 -13.08 -0.59
N SER A 164 2.34 -13.98 -0.39
CA SER A 164 2.51 -15.42 -0.64
C SER A 164 2.97 -15.68 -2.07
N ARG A 165 2.42 -14.95 -3.05
CA ARG A 165 2.86 -15.00 -4.45
C ARG A 165 4.33 -14.65 -4.62
N VAL A 166 4.77 -13.54 -4.04
CA VAL A 166 6.16 -13.10 -4.16
C VAL A 166 7.12 -14.05 -3.44
N LEU A 167 6.79 -14.44 -2.20
CA LEU A 167 7.66 -15.31 -1.42
C LEU A 167 7.78 -16.71 -2.05
N GLN A 168 6.72 -17.20 -2.66
CA GLN A 168 6.76 -18.50 -3.33
C GLN A 168 7.52 -18.45 -4.66
N GLU A 169 7.51 -17.33 -5.38
CA GLU A 169 8.42 -17.12 -6.51
C GLU A 169 9.88 -17.18 -6.06
N ILE A 170 10.22 -16.54 -4.93
CA ILE A 170 11.58 -16.58 -4.36
C ILE A 170 11.94 -18.02 -3.99
N TYR A 171 11.06 -18.71 -3.25
CA TYR A 171 11.29 -20.08 -2.80
C TYR A 171 11.50 -21.06 -3.97
N GLN A 172 10.73 -20.94 -5.05
CA GLN A 172 10.88 -21.83 -6.21
C GLN A 172 12.14 -21.53 -7.04
N ARG A 173 12.55 -20.26 -7.12
CA ARG A 173 13.73 -19.85 -7.89
C ARG A 173 15.04 -20.07 -7.12
N VAL A 174 15.00 -19.98 -5.79
CA VAL A 174 16.18 -20.11 -4.93
C VAL A 174 15.84 -21.01 -3.73
N PRO A 175 15.77 -22.34 -3.91
CA PRO A 175 15.38 -23.28 -2.84
C PRO A 175 16.36 -23.30 -1.66
N GLU A 176 17.61 -22.87 -1.86
CA GLU A 176 18.62 -22.74 -0.81
C GLU A 176 18.35 -21.53 0.10
N PHE A 177 17.53 -20.58 -0.34
CA PHE A 177 17.15 -19.41 0.46
C PHE A 177 16.21 -19.81 1.58
N LYS A 178 16.78 -19.94 2.79
CA LYS A 178 16.11 -20.39 4.02
C LYS A 178 16.36 -19.37 5.14
N PRO A 179 15.66 -18.22 5.12
CA PRO A 179 15.90 -17.17 6.09
C PRO A 179 15.57 -17.65 7.51
N GLN A 180 16.39 -17.24 8.48
CA GLN A 180 16.16 -17.53 9.90
C GLN A 180 15.43 -16.40 10.62
N THR A 181 15.54 -15.17 10.11
CA THR A 181 14.89 -13.99 10.69
C THR A 181 14.18 -13.18 9.61
N LEU A 182 13.04 -12.61 9.98
CA LEU A 182 12.22 -11.74 9.13
C LEU A 182 11.87 -10.47 9.88
N MET A 183 12.05 -9.32 9.22
CA MET A 183 11.54 -8.04 9.69
C MET A 183 10.45 -7.53 8.75
N ASP A 184 9.28 -7.21 9.28
CA ASP A 184 8.17 -6.62 8.53
C ASP A 184 7.94 -5.18 8.98
N PHE A 185 8.35 -4.22 8.16
CA PHE A 185 8.16 -2.79 8.42
C PHE A 185 6.87 -2.29 7.78
N GLY A 186 5.98 -1.74 8.62
CA GLY A 186 4.59 -1.50 8.27
C GLY A 186 3.76 -2.78 8.34
N SER A 187 3.94 -3.57 9.40
CA SER A 187 3.38 -4.92 9.50
C SER A 187 1.85 -4.96 9.50
N GLY A 188 1.19 -3.87 9.93
CA GLY A 188 -0.26 -3.72 9.91
C GLY A 188 -0.98 -4.89 10.55
N THR A 189 -1.72 -5.64 9.74
CA THR A 189 -2.53 -6.80 10.18
C THR A 189 -1.75 -8.10 10.33
N GLY A 190 -0.43 -8.10 10.08
CA GLY A 190 0.42 -9.29 10.22
C GLY A 190 0.35 -10.31 9.08
N SER A 191 -0.22 -9.93 7.93
CA SER A 191 -0.37 -10.85 6.78
C SER A 191 0.97 -11.37 6.23
N VAL A 192 2.07 -10.62 6.37
CA VAL A 192 3.41 -11.07 5.95
C VAL A 192 3.89 -12.22 6.81
N SER A 193 3.74 -12.13 8.15
CA SER A 193 4.17 -13.18 9.07
C SER A 193 3.49 -14.50 8.76
N TRP A 194 2.18 -14.48 8.48
CA TRP A 194 1.44 -15.67 8.03
C TRP A 194 1.93 -16.23 6.69
N ALA A 195 2.16 -15.36 5.70
CA ALA A 195 2.64 -15.77 4.38
C ALA A 195 4.08 -16.31 4.40
N ALA A 196 4.95 -15.72 5.23
CA ALA A 196 6.32 -16.19 5.40
C ALA A 196 6.37 -17.51 6.18
N HIS A 197 5.53 -17.65 7.20
CA HIS A 197 5.44 -18.89 7.98
C HIS A 197 4.91 -20.06 7.14
N SER A 198 3.98 -19.84 6.21
CA SER A 198 3.49 -20.92 5.34
C SER A 198 4.56 -21.48 4.38
N ILE A 199 5.64 -20.75 4.12
CA ILE A 199 6.73 -21.15 3.22
C ILE A 199 7.97 -21.58 4.00
N TRP A 200 8.41 -20.78 4.98
CA TRP A 200 9.65 -20.98 5.73
C TRP A 200 9.43 -21.21 7.23
N GLY A 201 8.24 -21.59 7.68
CA GLY A 201 7.91 -21.74 9.10
C GLY A 201 8.83 -22.69 9.88
N ASN A 202 9.44 -23.67 9.22
CA ASN A 202 10.41 -24.58 9.84
C ASN A 202 11.80 -23.96 10.03
N ASN A 203 12.12 -22.89 9.29
CA ASN A 203 13.44 -22.25 9.27
C ASN A 203 13.45 -20.90 9.98
N LEU A 204 12.35 -20.16 9.91
CA LEU A 204 12.17 -18.87 10.57
C LEU A 204 12.05 -19.06 12.08
N LYS A 205 12.97 -18.43 12.82
CA LYS A 205 13.04 -18.46 14.28
C LYS A 205 12.56 -17.16 14.92
N GLU A 206 12.74 -16.04 14.22
CA GLU A 206 12.39 -14.71 14.72
C GLU A 206 11.67 -13.89 13.66
N TYR A 207 10.60 -13.23 14.09
CA TYR A 207 9.81 -12.30 13.29
C TYR A 207 9.72 -10.98 14.04
N VAL A 208 10.21 -9.90 13.44
CA VAL A 208 10.16 -8.55 14.00
C VAL A 208 9.14 -7.73 13.21
N CYS A 209 7.95 -7.57 13.78
CA CYS A 209 6.85 -6.80 13.20
C CYS A 209 6.92 -5.37 13.73
N VAL A 210 7.10 -4.39 12.83
CA VAL A 210 7.18 -2.97 13.20
C VAL A 210 6.02 -2.21 12.57
N ASP A 211 5.15 -1.62 13.39
CA ASP A 211 4.10 -0.71 12.94
C ASP A 211 3.95 0.48 13.89
N SER A 212 3.83 1.68 13.33
CA SER A 212 3.59 2.91 14.10
C SER A 212 2.32 2.87 14.95
N SER A 213 1.26 2.18 14.49
CA SER A 213 0.00 2.07 15.23
C SER A 213 0.07 0.95 16.27
N ALA A 214 -0.07 1.33 17.55
CA ALA A 214 -0.21 0.37 18.64
C ALA A 214 -1.44 -0.55 18.42
N SER A 215 -2.57 0.01 18.00
CA SER A 215 -3.79 -0.75 17.74
C SER A 215 -3.61 -1.79 16.62
N MET A 216 -2.80 -1.50 15.59
CA MET A 216 -2.46 -2.49 14.56
C MET A 216 -1.60 -3.63 15.11
N ASN A 217 -0.59 -3.32 15.92
CA ASN A 217 0.24 -4.34 16.56
C ASN A 217 -0.62 -5.25 17.46
N THR A 218 -1.47 -4.67 18.31
CA THR A 218 -2.41 -5.44 19.15
C THR A 218 -3.38 -6.28 18.31
N LEU A 219 -3.92 -5.72 17.22
CA LEU A 219 -4.83 -6.45 16.33
C LEU A 219 -4.13 -7.63 15.65
N SER A 220 -2.92 -7.42 15.13
CA SER A 220 -2.11 -8.48 14.52
C SER A 220 -1.79 -9.57 15.53
N GLU A 221 -1.47 -9.21 16.77
CA GLU A 221 -1.24 -10.15 17.85
C GLU A 221 -2.50 -10.96 18.18
N LEU A 222 -3.67 -10.32 18.23
CA LEU A 222 -4.94 -11.00 18.45
C LEU A 222 -5.25 -12.03 17.35
N VAL A 223 -4.98 -11.70 16.08
CA VAL A 223 -5.14 -12.66 14.97
C VAL A 223 -4.22 -13.86 15.18
N LEU A 224 -2.97 -13.64 15.60
CA LEU A 224 -2.03 -14.73 15.89
C LEU A 224 -2.41 -15.57 17.11
N ARG A 225 -3.16 -15.01 18.07
CA ARG A 225 -3.68 -15.72 19.25
C ARG A 225 -5.06 -16.36 19.03
N GLY A 226 -5.56 -16.44 17.80
CA GLY A 226 -6.87 -17.06 17.54
C GLY A 226 -8.06 -16.17 17.88
N GLY A 227 -7.88 -14.85 17.91
CA GLY A 227 -8.94 -13.88 18.21
C GLY A 227 -9.23 -13.68 19.70
N SER A 228 -8.38 -14.22 20.59
CA SER A 228 -8.49 -14.09 22.04
C SER A 228 -7.18 -13.60 22.67
N GLU A 229 -7.25 -12.71 23.65
CA GLU A 229 -6.07 -12.21 24.38
C GLU A 229 -5.32 -13.32 25.11
N LYS A 230 -6.04 -14.33 25.60
CA LYS A 230 -5.44 -15.47 26.34
C LYS A 230 -5.07 -16.65 25.44
N GLY A 231 -5.30 -16.53 24.13
CA GLY A 231 -5.01 -17.60 23.19
C GLY A 231 -3.51 -17.83 23.02
N LYS A 232 -3.14 -19.08 22.71
CA LYS A 232 -1.76 -19.42 22.36
C LYS A 232 -1.43 -18.83 21.00
N MET A 233 -0.21 -18.30 20.85
CA MET A 233 0.31 -17.85 19.56
C MET A 233 0.42 -19.04 18.60
N HIS A 234 -0.19 -18.93 17.42
CA HIS A 234 -0.07 -19.94 16.35
C HIS A 234 1.33 -19.97 15.74
N ILE A 235 2.02 -18.82 15.71
CA ILE A 235 3.39 -18.68 15.24
C ILE A 235 4.25 -18.18 16.41
N THR A 236 5.33 -18.89 16.71
CA THR A 236 6.27 -18.55 17.78
C THR A 236 7.36 -17.59 17.28
N GLY A 237 8.04 -16.90 18.20
CA GLY A 237 9.15 -16.00 17.85
C GLY A 237 8.74 -14.67 17.22
N ILE A 238 7.46 -14.29 17.33
CA ILE A 238 6.96 -12.99 16.86
C ILE A 238 7.12 -11.92 17.93
N HIS A 239 7.72 -10.80 17.53
CA HIS A 239 7.93 -9.62 18.36
C HIS A 239 7.32 -8.40 17.68
N PHE A 240 6.38 -7.73 18.36
CA PHE A 240 5.78 -6.48 17.90
C PHE A 240 6.49 -5.26 18.48
N ARG A 241 6.75 -4.24 17.66
CA ARG A 241 7.39 -2.98 18.08
C ARG A 241 6.77 -1.80 17.36
N GLN A 242 6.74 -0.64 18.02
CA GLN A 242 6.34 0.62 17.36
C GLN A 242 7.48 1.35 16.67
N PHE A 243 8.71 1.05 17.09
CA PHE A 243 9.91 1.72 16.61
C PHE A 243 10.93 0.71 16.11
N LEU A 244 11.76 1.15 15.17
CA LEU A 244 12.88 0.36 14.68
C LEU A 244 13.88 0.08 15.82
N PRO A 245 14.46 -1.13 15.89
CA PRO A 245 15.56 -1.39 16.82
C PRO A 245 16.79 -0.57 16.40
N ALA A 246 17.61 -0.16 17.38
CA ALA A 246 18.82 0.63 17.15
C ALA A 246 19.84 -0.07 16.21
N SER A 247 19.82 -1.40 16.14
CA SER A 247 20.56 -2.18 15.14
C SER A 247 19.77 -3.43 14.70
N PRO A 248 19.13 -3.44 13.53
CA PRO A 248 18.45 -4.63 13.02
C PRO A 248 19.48 -5.58 12.41
N LYS A 249 19.77 -6.71 13.07
CA LYS A 249 20.48 -7.84 12.45
C LYS A 249 19.44 -8.82 11.90
N VAL A 250 18.98 -8.61 10.66
CA VAL A 250 17.91 -9.42 10.05
C VAL A 250 18.30 -9.94 8.67
N SER A 251 17.92 -11.18 8.36
CA SER A 251 18.24 -11.83 7.07
C SER A 251 17.34 -11.32 5.95
N VAL A 252 16.10 -10.94 6.27
CA VAL A 252 15.12 -10.42 5.30
C VAL A 252 14.39 -9.24 5.89
N ILE A 253 14.30 -8.16 5.12
CA ILE A 253 13.45 -7.02 5.40
C ILE A 253 12.33 -7.00 4.37
N TRP A 254 11.10 -7.12 4.84
CA TRP A 254 9.91 -6.85 4.07
C TRP A 254 9.41 -5.45 4.41
N THR A 255 9.21 -4.62 3.39
CA THR A 255 8.61 -3.31 3.55
C THR A 255 7.37 -3.23 2.70
N ARG A 256 6.22 -2.95 3.32
CA ARG A 256 5.02 -2.63 2.57
C ARG A 256 4.83 -1.12 2.57
N PHE A 257 4.97 -0.49 1.41
CA PHE A 257 4.59 0.91 1.26
C PHE A 257 3.07 1.03 1.36
N CYS A 258 2.57 1.23 2.58
CA CYS A 258 1.31 1.94 2.76
C CYS A 258 1.59 3.36 2.26
N THR A 259 0.96 3.79 1.16
CA THR A 259 1.10 5.14 0.59
C THR A 259 1.23 6.15 1.71
N PRO A 260 2.31 6.91 1.75
CA PRO A 260 2.87 7.28 3.03
C PRO A 260 1.98 8.27 3.76
N ASN A 261 1.86 8.07 5.08
CA ASN A 261 1.42 9.07 6.04
C ASN A 261 2.42 10.26 6.15
N VAL A 262 3.41 10.40 5.24
CA VAL A 262 4.12 11.69 5.13
C VAL A 262 3.12 12.70 4.59
N GLY A 263 2.69 13.60 5.47
CA GLY A 263 2.25 14.91 5.04
C GLY A 263 3.39 15.51 4.23
N TRP A 264 3.26 15.47 2.91
CA TRP A 264 4.16 16.20 2.03
C TRP A 264 3.85 17.67 2.26
N SER A 265 4.65 18.30 3.12
CA SER A 265 4.70 19.75 3.18
C SER A 265 5.28 20.17 1.84
N VAL A 266 4.41 20.62 0.94
CA VAL A 266 4.81 21.28 -0.30
C VAL A 266 5.58 22.53 0.12
N ARG A 267 6.91 22.40 0.25
CA ARG A 267 7.81 23.55 0.24
C ARG A 267 7.99 23.90 -1.23
N VAL A 268 7.12 24.77 -1.71
CA VAL A 268 7.46 25.56 -2.90
C VAL A 268 8.57 26.50 -2.42
N ALA A 269 9.80 26.20 -2.80
CA ALA A 269 10.90 27.16 -2.72
C ALA A 269 10.72 28.21 -3.81
#